data_AF-A0A848BRZ0-F1
#
_entry.id   AF-A0A848BRZ0-F1
#
_cell.length_a   1.000
_cell.length_b   1.000
_cell.length_c   1.000
_cell.angle_alpha   90.00
_cell.angle_beta   90.00
_cell.angle_gamma   90.00
#
_symmetry.space_group_name_H-M   'P 1'
#
loop_
_entity.id
_entity.type
_entity.pdbx_description
1 polymer ?
#
loop_
_entity_poly.entity_id
_entity_poly.type
_entity_poly.pdbx_seq_one_letter_code
_entity_poly.pdbx_strand_id
1 'polypeptide(L)'
;MVIGIKYCGGCNSTYDRAQEVQRLMRDFPDHTWVYAAHGVRQADYWLIVCGCPCICANTEGLEAKKDIMTLQCPDDFTAVRSLL
;
A
#
# COMPACT_ATOMS: atom_id res chain seq x y z
N MET A 1 -1.70 -14.17 -3.60
CA MET A 1 -2.69 -13.55 -2.69
C MET A 1 -3.14 -12.20 -3.23
N VAL A 2 -4.22 -11.60 -2.72
CA VAL A 2 -4.70 -10.29 -3.18
C VAL A 2 -4.11 -9.19 -2.29
N ILE A 3 -3.34 -8.28 -2.88
CA ILE A 3 -2.73 -7.15 -2.17
C ILE A 3 -3.35 -5.86 -2.69
N GLY A 4 -4.02 -5.16 -1.80
CA GLY A 4 -4.64 -3.87 -2.07
C GLY A 4 -3.69 -2.71 -1.85
N ILE A 5 -3.69 -1.73 -2.75
CA ILE A 5 -2.94 -0.49 -2.64
C ILE A 5 -3.92 0.67 -2.51
N LYS A 6 -3.71 1.51 -1.49
CA LYS A 6 -4.41 2.78 -1.32
C LYS A 6 -3.40 3.88 -1.09
N TYR A 7 -3.44 4.92 -1.92
CA TYR A 7 -2.59 6.09 -1.73
C TYR A 7 -3.29 7.11 -0.83
N CYS A 8 -2.52 7.75 0.06
CA CYS A 8 -2.99 8.98 0.72
C CYS A 8 -2.98 10.16 -0.26
N GLY A 9 -3.84 11.16 0.00
CA GLY A 9 -4.12 12.32 -0.87
C GLY A 9 -2.95 13.24 -1.26
N GLY A 10 -1.70 12.85 -0.99
CA GLY A 10 -0.52 13.41 -1.68
C GLY A 10 -0.04 14.76 -1.16
N CYS A 11 -0.49 15.18 0.02
CA CYS A 11 0.02 16.36 0.71
C CYS A 11 1.51 16.15 1.06
N ASN A 12 2.38 16.62 0.16
CA ASN A 12 3.85 16.72 0.30
C ASN A 12 4.62 15.38 0.35
N SER A 13 4.66 14.64 -0.76
CA SER A 13 5.41 13.37 -0.84
C SER A 13 6.92 13.60 -0.80
N THR A 14 7.62 13.03 0.18
CA THR A 14 9.08 13.15 0.35
C THR A 14 9.89 12.13 -0.46
N TYR A 15 9.23 11.16 -1.08
CA TYR A 15 9.83 10.10 -1.89
C TYR A 15 8.90 9.65 -3.03
N ASP A 16 9.45 8.97 -4.03
CA ASP A 16 8.69 8.42 -5.16
C ASP A 16 7.98 7.12 -4.76
N ARG A 17 6.85 7.30 -4.08
CA ARG A 17 6.00 6.20 -3.60
C ARG A 17 5.45 5.31 -4.71
N ALA A 18 5.24 5.86 -5.92
CA ALA A 18 4.76 5.07 -7.05
C ALA A 18 5.87 4.14 -7.54
N GLN A 19 7.11 4.64 -7.62
CA GLN A 19 8.27 3.84 -7.98
C GLN A 19 8.51 2.71 -6.97
N GLU A 20 8.38 2.95 -5.67
CA GLU A 20 8.54 1.90 -4.64
C GLU A 20 7.47 0.82 -4.75
N VAL A 21 6.20 1.20 -4.96
CA VAL A 21 5.12 0.24 -5.23
C VAL A 21 5.41 -0.56 -6.50
N GLN A 22 5.86 0.07 -7.59
CA GLN A 22 6.22 -0.64 -8.83
C GLN A 22 7.41 -1.59 -8.65
N ARG A 23 8.37 -1.28 -7.78
CA ARG A 23 9.45 -2.20 -7.41
C ARG A 23 8.87 -3.40 -6.67
N LEU A 24 8.05 -3.16 -5.65
CA LEU A 24 7.41 -4.22 -4.86
C LEU A 24 6.56 -5.16 -5.75
N MET A 25 5.78 -4.61 -6.68
CA MET A 25 5.00 -5.40 -7.64
C MET A 25 5.87 -6.28 -8.56
N ARG A 26 7.06 -5.79 -8.93
CA ARG A 26 8.02 -6.57 -9.74
C ARG A 26 8.72 -7.66 -8.94
N ASP A 27 8.99 -7.43 -7.66
CA ASP A 27 9.57 -8.43 -6.76
C ASP A 27 8.59 -9.58 -6.48
N PHE A 28 7.28 -9.29 -6.47
CA PHE A 28 6.22 -10.28 -6.22
C PHE A 28 5.17 -10.33 -7.35
N PRO A 29 5.54 -10.89 -8.53
CA PRO A 29 4.64 -10.98 -9.68
C PRO A 29 3.54 -12.03 -9.51
N ASP A 30 3.70 -12.97 -8.58
CA ASP A 30 2.72 -14.04 -8.32
C ASP A 30 1.47 -13.54 -7.55
N HIS A 31 1.52 -12.31 -7.04
CA HIS A 31 0.41 -11.71 -6.30
C HIS A 31 -0.52 -10.89 -7.20
N THR A 32 -1.79 -10.88 -6.83
CA THR A 32 -2.79 -10.04 -7.50
C THR A 32 -2.82 -8.68 -6.83
N TRP A 33 -2.50 -7.64 -7.60
CA TRP A 33 -2.48 -6.27 -7.11
C TRP A 33 -3.76 -5.53 -7.47
N VAL A 34 -4.44 -4.96 -6.48
CA VAL A 34 -5.68 -4.20 -6.66
C VAL A 34 -5.54 -2.80 -6.09
N TYR A 35 -6.26 -1.82 -6.65
CA TYR A 35 -6.25 -0.46 -6.13
C TYR A 35 -7.62 -0.11 -5.53
N ALA A 36 -7.62 0.48 -4.33
CA ALA A 36 -8.84 0.99 -3.71
C ALA A 36 -9.55 2.02 -4.59
N ALA A 37 -8.79 2.76 -5.41
CA ALA A 37 -9.31 3.74 -6.36
C ALA A 37 -10.22 3.14 -7.44
N HIS A 38 -10.12 1.83 -7.72
CA HIS A 38 -10.99 1.12 -8.67
C HIS A 38 -12.26 0.55 -8.01
N GLY A 39 -12.58 0.97 -6.79
CA GLY A 39 -13.76 0.50 -6.06
C GLY A 39 -13.59 -0.85 -5.37
N VAL A 40 -12.40 -1.45 -5.44
CA VAL A 40 -12.08 -2.68 -4.71
C VAL A 40 -11.97 -2.37 -3.23
N ARG A 41 -12.69 -3.14 -2.40
CA ARG A 41 -12.70 -2.97 -0.94
C ARG A 41 -12.14 -4.16 -0.17
N GLN A 42 -11.95 -5.31 -0.82
CA GLN A 42 -11.48 -6.54 -0.18
C GLN A 42 -10.10 -6.93 -0.69
N ALA A 43 -9.18 -7.22 0.23
CA ALA A 43 -7.85 -7.76 -0.05
C ALA A 43 -7.37 -8.64 1.11
N ASP A 44 -6.34 -9.47 0.89
CA ASP A 44 -5.66 -10.18 1.98
C ASP A 44 -4.88 -9.18 2.84
N TYR A 45 -4.12 -8.32 2.18
CA TYR A 45 -3.39 -7.21 2.80
C TYR A 45 -3.73 -5.89 2.14
N TRP A 46 -3.78 -4.80 2.91
CA TRP A 46 -3.85 -3.44 2.39
C TRP A 46 -2.57 -2.68 2.70
N LEU A 47 -1.97 -2.08 1.66
CA LEU A 47 -0.84 -1.18 1.75
C LEU A 47 -1.35 0.26 1.60
N ILE A 48 -1.34 1.00 2.70
CA ILE A 48 -1.71 2.41 2.78
C ILE A 48 -0.45 3.23 2.53
N VAL A 49 -0.26 3.65 1.29
CA VAL A 49 0.95 4.33 0.82
C VAL A 49 0.82 5.83 1.06
N CYS A 50 1.46 6.29 2.12
CA CYS A 50 1.48 7.67 2.57
C CYS A 50 2.73 8.39 2.05
N GLY A 51 2.54 9.63 1.57
CA GLY A 51 3.65 10.52 1.19
C GLY A 51 4.15 11.40 2.33
N CYS A 52 3.40 11.51 3.42
CA CYS A 52 3.70 12.36 4.57
C CYS A 52 3.35 11.64 5.89
N PRO A 53 3.98 12.04 7.01
CA PRO A 53 3.79 11.41 8.32
C PRO A 53 2.43 11.73 8.96
N CYS A 54 1.59 12.56 8.34
CA CYS A 54 0.27 12.90 8.88
C CYS A 54 -0.75 11.75 8.80
N ILE A 55 -0.47 10.68 8.02
CA ILE A 55 -1.33 9.48 7.88
C ILE A 55 -2.81 9.84 7.69
N CYS A 56 -3.08 10.82 6.82
CA CYS A 56 -4.44 11.29 6.59
C CYS A 56 -5.28 10.32 5.75
N ALA A 57 -4.70 9.20 5.29
CA ALA A 57 -5.41 8.19 4.53
C ALA A 57 -6.43 7.48 5.42
N ASN A 58 -7.69 7.85 5.24
CA ASN A 58 -8.79 7.13 5.85
C ASN A 58 -8.80 5.67 5.33
N THR A 59 -8.87 4.68 6.21
CA THR A 59 -8.99 3.25 5.87
C THR A 59 -10.42 2.75 5.95
N GLU A 60 -11.39 3.61 6.28
CA GLU A 60 -12.81 3.25 6.35
C GLU A 60 -13.29 2.58 5.05
N GLY A 61 -14.00 1.46 5.23
CA GLY A 61 -14.54 0.65 4.15
C GLY A 61 -13.55 -0.28 3.45
N LEU A 62 -12.30 -0.36 3.90
CA LEU A 62 -11.37 -1.41 3.49
C LEU A 62 -11.52 -2.64 4.38
N GLU A 63 -11.61 -3.80 3.76
CA GLU A 63 -11.65 -5.10 4.41
C GLU A 63 -10.34 -5.84 4.10
N ALA A 64 -9.53 -6.07 5.15
CA ALA A 64 -8.35 -6.92 5.10
C ALA A 64 -8.67 -8.29 5.70
N LYS A 65 -8.30 -9.37 5.01
CA LYS A 65 -8.39 -10.71 5.62
C LYS A 65 -7.28 -10.94 6.65
N LYS A 66 -6.12 -10.32 6.45
CA LYS A 66 -4.96 -10.49 7.33
C LYS A 66 -4.61 -9.20 8.05
N ASP A 67 -4.21 -8.14 7.33
CA ASP A 67 -3.74 -6.91 7.97
C ASP A 67 -3.79 -5.67 7.04
N ILE A 68 -3.75 -4.47 7.64
CA ILE A 68 -3.64 -3.17 6.96
C ILE A 68 -2.34 -2.48 7.42
N MET A 69 -1.39 -2.30 6.51
CA MET A 69 -0.09 -1.70 6.79
C MET A 69 0.00 -0.29 6.23
N THR A 70 0.63 0.62 6.96
CA THR A 70 0.86 1.99 6.50
C THR A 70 2.33 2.17 6.14
N LEU A 71 2.61 2.61 4.91
CA LEU A 71 3.96 2.84 4.39
C LEU A 71 4.18 4.34 4.24
N GLN A 72 5.05 4.91 5.07
CA GLN A 72 5.29 6.35 5.15
C GLN A 72 6.66 6.75 4.63
N CYS A 73 7.60 5.82 4.64
CA CYS A 73 8.95 6.00 4.14
C CYS A 73 9.41 4.76 3.36
N PRO A 74 10.50 4.86 2.59
CA PRO A 74 11.04 3.72 1.84
C PRO A 74 11.36 2.50 2.72
N ASP A 75 11.77 2.71 3.97
CA ASP A 75 12.15 1.63 4.89
C ASP A 75 10.96 0.71 5.23
N ASP A 76 9.74 1.26 5.28
CA ASP A 76 8.51 0.47 5.51
C ASP A 76 8.30 -0.58 4.41
N PHE A 77 8.75 -0.33 3.18
CA PHE A 77 8.67 -1.30 2.09
C PHE A 77 9.60 -2.50 2.30
N THR A 78 10.69 -2.35 3.06
CA THR A 78 11.58 -3.45 3.44
C THR A 78 10.88 -4.43 4.37
N ALA A 79 10.08 -3.92 5.31
CA ALA A 79 9.28 -4.76 6.21
C ALA A 79 8.22 -5.55 5.42
N VAL A 80 7.55 -4.91 4.46
CA VAL A 80 6.56 -5.58 3.59
C VAL A 80 7.21 -6.68 2.75
N ARG A 81 8.39 -6.44 2.18
CA ARG A 81 9.14 -7.46 1.41
C ARG A 81 9.51 -8.69 2.22
N SER A 82 9.66 -8.57 3.53
CA SER A 82 9.97 -9.72 4.40
C SER A 82 8.72 -10.54 4.76
N LEU A 83 7.54 -9.98 4.49
CA LEU A 83 6.24 -10.56 4.84
C LEU A 83 5.51 -11.18 3.64
N LEU A 84 5.71 -10.63 2.44
CA LEU A 84 5.19 -11.16 1.17
C LEU A 84 6.08 -12.30 0.65
#